data_AF-G4MSI4-F1
#
_entry.id   AF-G4MSI4-F1
#
_cell.length_a   1.000
_cell.length_b   1.000
_cell.length_c   1.000
_cell.angle_alpha   90.00
_cell.angle_beta   90.00
_cell.angle_gamma   90.00
#
_symmetry.space_group_name_H-M   'P 1'
#
loop_
_entity.id
_entity.type
_entity.pdbx_description
1 polymer ?
#
loop_
_entity_poly.entity_id
_entity_poly.type
_entity_poly.pdbx_seq_one_letter_code
_entity_poly.pdbx_strand_id
1 'polypeptide(L)'
;MSPAEPLPPKVYLVPCDLTSNAHTELLYNQRVTCGWAKEGIERWKSLSAQGNLVMYWLVLNDNTPEKDDLIKTHCDRYPNQATPIQDTAAQIWGQERTPSNDSFIPIGHIGLGRLQPDSEYVVLMKQAQPPAGPTDVVTWVGPFYVSWVMQRLGIGNFAMTEIERLAASPPVNGTIIALDAIAPDHAMAPALVRTFYTHFGNPAPTKSNHDWYLKQGYKPYHRKTAYPWTDIMTGEVNMLDTVLMQKRL
;
A
#
# COMPACT_ATOMS: atom_id res chain seq x y z
N MET A 1 -34.42 17.52 -7.93
CA MET A 1 -33.05 17.91 -7.54
C MET A 1 -32.10 17.00 -8.30
N SER A 2 -31.25 17.53 -9.18
CA SER A 2 -30.19 16.70 -9.78
C SER A 2 -29.30 16.15 -8.66
N PRO A 3 -28.81 14.90 -8.76
CA PRO A 3 -27.72 14.47 -7.90
C PRO A 3 -26.56 15.44 -8.12
N ALA A 4 -26.01 15.98 -7.04
CA ALA A 4 -24.76 16.73 -7.14
C ALA A 4 -23.73 15.84 -7.82
N GLU A 5 -23.00 16.38 -8.80
CA GLU A 5 -21.89 15.66 -9.41
C GLU A 5 -20.91 15.22 -8.29
N PRO A 6 -20.38 13.99 -8.35
CA PRO A 6 -19.41 13.55 -7.38
C PRO A 6 -18.21 14.50 -7.39
N LEU A 7 -17.80 14.98 -6.21
CA LEU A 7 -16.59 15.78 -6.09
C LEU A 7 -15.39 15.01 -6.68
N PRO A 8 -14.48 15.68 -7.39
CA PRO A 8 -13.29 15.05 -7.93
C PRO A 8 -12.47 14.42 -6.81
N PRO A 9 -11.76 13.31 -7.08
CA PRO A 9 -11.00 12.61 -6.06
C PRO A 9 -9.87 13.51 -5.53
N LYS A 10 -9.72 13.57 -4.20
CA LYS A 10 -8.66 14.35 -3.53
C LYS A 10 -7.24 13.89 -3.86
N VAL A 11 -7.10 12.67 -4.36
CA VAL A 11 -5.82 12.01 -4.65
C VAL A 11 -5.91 11.24 -5.96
N TYR A 12 -4.77 10.93 -6.56
CA TYR A 12 -4.64 10.05 -7.71
C TYR A 12 -3.36 9.20 -7.60
N LEU A 13 -3.24 8.20 -8.47
CA LEU A 13 -2.11 7.28 -8.52
C LEU A 13 -1.15 7.63 -9.66
N VAL A 14 0.15 7.69 -9.37
CA VAL A 14 1.22 7.80 -10.37
C VAL A 14 2.10 6.56 -10.29
N PRO A 15 2.40 5.86 -11.39
CA PRO A 15 3.28 4.69 -11.31
C PRO A 15 4.69 5.08 -10.84
N CYS A 16 5.24 4.31 -9.94
CA CYS A 16 6.59 4.48 -9.42
C CYS A 16 7.59 3.86 -10.40
N ASP A 17 8.59 4.65 -10.79
CA ASP A 17 9.69 4.22 -11.63
C ASP A 17 10.78 3.56 -10.78
N LEU A 18 10.70 2.25 -10.62
CA LEU A 18 11.69 1.51 -9.83
C LEU A 18 13.08 1.42 -10.49
N THR A 19 13.25 1.95 -11.71
CA THR A 19 14.56 2.13 -12.35
C THR A 19 15.19 3.50 -12.05
N SER A 20 14.39 4.45 -11.54
CA SER A 20 14.83 5.79 -11.16
C SER A 20 15.36 5.84 -9.72
N ASN A 21 16.56 6.40 -9.55
CA ASN A 21 17.16 6.63 -8.23
C ASN A 21 16.29 7.53 -7.35
N ALA A 22 15.69 8.59 -7.91
CA ALA A 22 14.84 9.50 -7.16
C ALA A 22 13.60 8.81 -6.58
N HIS A 23 12.94 7.95 -7.38
CA HIS A 23 11.78 7.17 -6.94
C HIS A 23 12.17 6.13 -5.88
N THR A 24 13.25 5.41 -6.10
CA THR A 24 13.67 4.33 -5.20
C THR A 24 14.20 4.83 -3.86
N GLU A 25 14.93 5.96 -3.86
CA GLU A 25 15.36 6.64 -2.64
C GLU A 25 14.16 7.18 -1.84
N LEU A 26 13.21 7.82 -2.52
CA LEU A 26 12.00 8.29 -1.85
C LEU A 26 11.15 7.14 -1.31
N LEU A 27 11.06 6.02 -2.04
CA LEU A 27 10.33 4.84 -1.59
C LEU A 27 10.98 4.27 -0.32
N TYR A 28 12.31 4.17 -0.32
CA TYR A 28 13.07 3.78 0.86
C TYR A 28 12.79 4.71 2.05
N ASN A 29 12.83 6.03 1.85
CA ASN A 29 12.53 7.00 2.89
C ASN A 29 11.12 6.81 3.46
N GLN A 30 10.11 6.59 2.61
CA GLN A 30 8.75 6.29 3.07
C GLN A 30 8.66 4.94 3.80
N ARG A 31 9.41 3.91 3.40
CA ARG A 31 9.46 2.63 4.13
C ARG A 31 10.11 2.77 5.50
N VAL A 32 11.17 3.58 5.61
CA VAL A 32 11.80 3.93 6.90
C VAL A 32 10.79 4.63 7.79
N THR A 33 10.06 5.62 7.28
CA THR A 33 9.01 6.33 8.05
C THR A 33 7.84 5.41 8.41
N CYS A 34 7.46 4.49 7.54
CA CYS A 34 6.48 3.45 7.82
C CYS A 34 6.97 2.48 8.91
N GLY A 35 8.28 2.40 9.16
CA GLY A 35 8.91 1.52 10.14
C GLY A 35 9.01 0.07 9.69
N TRP A 36 8.73 -0.25 8.43
CA TRP A 36 8.55 -1.65 7.99
C TRP A 36 9.14 -1.95 6.61
N ALA A 37 9.83 -3.10 6.48
CA ALA A 37 10.30 -3.68 5.21
C ALA A 37 11.03 -2.71 4.28
N LYS A 38 11.91 -1.86 4.82
CA LYS A 38 12.76 -0.97 4.01
C LYS A 38 13.75 -1.74 3.14
N GLU A 39 14.04 -2.98 3.51
CA GLU A 39 14.90 -3.92 2.80
C GLU A 39 14.22 -4.51 1.55
N GLY A 40 12.92 -4.25 1.35
CA GLY A 40 12.13 -4.82 0.25
C GLY A 40 12.39 -4.22 -1.14
N ILE A 41 13.14 -3.12 -1.24
CA ILE A 41 13.28 -2.32 -2.47
C ILE A 41 13.80 -3.16 -3.64
N GLU A 42 14.88 -3.93 -3.44
CA GLU A 42 15.49 -4.72 -4.52
C GLU A 42 14.60 -5.87 -4.98
N ARG A 43 13.83 -6.47 -4.06
CA ARG A 43 12.80 -7.45 -4.42
C ARG A 43 11.71 -6.82 -5.27
N TRP A 44 11.24 -5.62 -4.92
CA TRP A 44 10.18 -4.94 -5.69
C TRP A 44 10.67 -4.50 -7.06
N LYS A 45 11.91 -4.02 -7.20
CA LYS A 45 12.55 -3.79 -8.51
C LYS A 45 12.50 -5.02 -9.39
N SER A 46 12.91 -6.17 -8.83
CA SER A 46 12.97 -7.43 -9.56
C SER A 46 11.57 -7.89 -10.02
N LEU A 47 10.56 -7.82 -9.13
CA LEU A 47 9.18 -8.15 -9.49
C LEU A 47 8.60 -7.19 -10.52
N SER A 48 8.92 -5.89 -10.43
CA SER A 48 8.47 -4.89 -11.39
C SER A 48 9.08 -5.09 -12.77
N ALA A 49 10.38 -5.40 -12.85
CA ALA A 49 11.05 -5.71 -14.11
C ALA A 49 10.45 -6.95 -14.81
N GLN A 50 9.88 -7.88 -14.04
CA GLN A 50 9.18 -9.06 -14.56
C GLN A 50 7.70 -8.79 -14.91
N GLY A 51 7.20 -7.57 -14.70
CA GLY A 51 5.79 -7.24 -14.88
C GLY A 51 4.86 -7.90 -13.84
N ASN A 52 5.39 -8.32 -12.69
CA ASN A 52 4.63 -8.99 -11.62
C ASN A 52 4.20 -8.03 -10.50
N LEU A 53 4.70 -6.80 -10.48
CA LEU A 53 4.41 -5.78 -9.48
C LEU A 53 4.43 -4.40 -10.14
N VAL A 54 3.48 -3.55 -9.77
CA VAL A 54 3.59 -2.11 -9.98
C VAL A 54 3.41 -1.41 -8.64
N MET A 55 4.33 -0.53 -8.31
CA MET A 55 4.19 0.40 -7.20
C MET A 55 3.56 1.69 -7.71
N TYR A 56 2.67 2.29 -6.93
CA TYR A 56 2.04 3.57 -7.25
C TYR A 56 2.27 4.55 -6.11
N TRP A 57 2.59 5.79 -6.46
CA TRP A 57 2.58 6.94 -5.58
C TRP A 57 1.16 7.44 -5.37
N LEU A 58 0.87 7.88 -4.15
CA LEU A 58 -0.32 8.65 -3.81
C LEU A 58 0.00 10.13 -3.91
N VAL A 59 -0.72 10.85 -4.76
CA VAL A 59 -0.47 12.28 -5.02
C VAL A 59 -1.77 13.05 -4.81
N LEU A 60 -1.72 14.19 -4.12
CA LEU A 60 -2.87 15.08 -3.96
C LEU A 60 -3.23 15.74 -5.29
N ASN A 61 -4.52 15.77 -5.60
CA ASN A 61 -5.03 16.42 -6.81
C ASN A 61 -4.86 17.94 -6.71
N ASP A 62 -4.41 18.57 -7.79
CA ASP A 62 -4.22 20.03 -7.91
C ASP A 62 -5.49 20.83 -7.61
N ASN A 63 -6.66 20.25 -7.86
CA ASN A 63 -7.95 20.87 -7.59
C ASN A 63 -8.39 20.75 -6.12
N THR A 64 -7.58 20.16 -5.24
CA THR A 64 -7.88 20.07 -3.81
C THR A 64 -7.64 21.43 -3.16
N PRO A 65 -8.67 22.13 -2.63
CA PRO A 65 -8.49 23.49 -2.11
C PRO A 65 -7.46 23.61 -0.98
N GLU A 66 -7.30 22.55 -0.20
CA GLU A 66 -6.39 22.47 0.96
C GLU A 66 -5.00 21.89 0.59
N LYS A 67 -4.70 21.69 -0.71
CA LYS A 67 -3.50 20.97 -1.17
C LYS A 67 -2.23 21.55 -0.57
N ASP A 68 -2.03 22.85 -0.66
CA ASP A 68 -0.77 23.49 -0.28
C ASP A 68 -0.51 23.37 1.23
N ASP A 69 -1.55 23.55 2.06
CA ASP A 69 -1.47 23.37 3.50
C ASP A 69 -1.17 21.92 3.90
N LEU A 70 -1.81 20.96 3.22
CA LEU A 70 -1.57 19.55 3.42
C LEU A 70 -0.13 19.18 3.03
N ILE A 71 0.33 19.57 1.83
CA ILE A 71 1.70 19.33 1.37
C ILE A 71 2.71 19.96 2.33
N LYS A 72 2.50 21.21 2.75
CA LYS A 72 3.35 21.86 3.75
C LYS A 72 3.42 21.04 5.04
N THR A 73 2.28 20.60 5.56
CA THR A 73 2.22 19.77 6.78
C THR A 73 3.00 18.46 6.61
N HIS A 74 2.91 17.82 5.44
CA HIS A 74 3.70 16.62 5.12
C HIS A 74 5.19 16.90 5.09
N CYS A 75 5.62 17.94 4.36
CA CYS A 75 7.02 18.30 4.21
C CYS A 75 7.66 18.74 5.53
N ASP A 76 6.94 19.50 6.36
CA ASP A 76 7.41 19.92 7.69
C ASP A 76 7.64 18.71 8.60
N ARG A 77 6.78 17.69 8.51
CA ARG A 77 6.91 16.47 9.30
C ARG A 77 7.98 15.52 8.74
N TYR A 78 8.14 15.48 7.43
CA TYR A 78 9.03 14.55 6.72
C TYR A 78 9.93 15.29 5.70
N PRO A 79 10.96 16.04 6.16
CA PRO A 79 11.81 16.82 5.26
C PRO A 79 12.55 15.97 4.22
N ASN A 80 12.86 14.71 4.52
CA ASN A 80 13.47 13.76 3.58
C ASN A 80 12.51 13.21 2.51
N GLN A 81 11.26 13.67 2.50
CA GLN A 81 10.23 13.37 1.50
C GLN A 81 9.72 14.64 0.79
N ALA A 82 10.29 15.81 1.11
CA ALA A 82 9.79 17.10 0.64
C ALA A 82 10.25 17.47 -0.78
N THR A 83 11.27 16.81 -1.30
CA THR A 83 11.78 17.06 -2.66
C THR A 83 10.82 16.47 -3.69
N PRO A 84 10.25 17.28 -4.60
CA PRO A 84 9.42 16.77 -5.68
C PRO A 84 10.19 15.80 -6.59
N ILE A 85 9.49 14.79 -7.11
CA ILE A 85 9.99 13.89 -8.15
C ILE A 85 9.13 14.02 -9.40
N GLN A 86 9.67 13.58 -10.54
CA GLN A 86 8.96 13.60 -11.81
C GLN A 86 8.38 12.22 -12.15
N ASP A 87 7.29 12.20 -12.91
CA ASP A 87 6.75 10.98 -13.47
C ASP A 87 7.63 10.52 -14.63
N THR A 88 8.56 9.60 -14.34
CA THR A 88 9.52 9.05 -15.30
C THR A 88 9.23 7.63 -15.75
N ALA A 89 8.22 6.96 -15.18
CA ALA A 89 8.00 5.55 -15.42
C ALA A 89 7.55 5.28 -16.86
N ALA A 90 8.45 4.77 -17.70
CA ALA A 90 8.18 4.47 -19.11
C ALA A 90 7.38 3.18 -19.33
N GLN A 91 7.13 2.41 -18.27
CA GLN A 91 6.40 1.16 -18.34
C GLN A 91 5.42 0.99 -17.17
N ILE A 92 4.36 0.24 -17.42
CA ILE A 92 3.41 -0.22 -16.41
C ILE A 92 2.94 -1.63 -16.79
N TRP A 93 3.05 -2.60 -15.87
CA TRP A 93 2.73 -4.01 -16.15
C TRP A 93 3.45 -4.59 -17.39
N GLY A 94 4.70 -4.19 -17.61
CA GLY A 94 5.49 -4.60 -18.78
C GLY A 94 5.03 -3.98 -20.12
N GLN A 95 4.04 -3.08 -20.10
CA GLN A 95 3.59 -2.33 -21.27
C GLN A 95 4.23 -0.95 -21.29
N GLU A 96 4.62 -0.50 -22.48
CA GLU A 96 5.14 0.85 -22.68
C GLU A 96 4.07 1.91 -22.42
N ARG A 97 4.49 3.02 -21.84
CA ARG A 97 3.69 4.23 -21.67
C ARG A 97 4.58 5.46 -21.85
N THR A 98 3.97 6.56 -22.23
CA THR A 98 4.65 7.87 -22.20
C THR A 98 4.56 8.43 -20.78
N PRO A 99 5.68 8.68 -20.09
CA PRO A 99 5.67 9.39 -18.82
C PRO A 99 5.18 10.82 -19.01
N SER A 100 4.39 11.35 -18.07
CA SER A 100 3.93 12.74 -18.14
C SER A 100 5.06 13.75 -17.93
N ASN A 101 6.11 13.35 -17.20
CA ASN A 101 7.20 14.21 -16.70
C ASN A 101 6.74 15.33 -15.76
N ASP A 102 5.47 15.30 -15.33
CA ASP A 102 4.95 16.23 -14.33
C ASP A 102 5.65 16.01 -12.99
N SER A 103 5.87 17.10 -12.27
CA SER A 103 6.51 17.12 -10.96
C SER A 103 5.46 17.01 -9.85
N PHE A 104 5.71 16.17 -8.84
CA PHE A 104 4.80 15.96 -7.72
C PHE A 104 5.53 15.59 -6.44
N ILE A 105 4.84 15.76 -5.31
CA ILE A 105 5.29 15.29 -3.98
C ILE A 105 4.42 14.10 -3.56
N PRO A 106 4.97 12.88 -3.51
CA PRO A 106 4.26 11.71 -3.03
C PRO A 106 3.97 11.79 -1.53
N ILE A 107 2.71 11.59 -1.16
CA ILE A 107 2.26 11.55 0.24
C ILE A 107 2.05 10.11 0.76
N GLY A 108 2.45 9.11 -0.04
CA GLY A 108 2.36 7.70 0.30
C GLY A 108 2.56 6.83 -0.95
N HIS A 109 2.42 5.51 -0.77
CA HIS A 109 2.52 4.54 -1.85
C HIS A 109 1.63 3.32 -1.62
N ILE A 110 1.24 2.65 -2.70
CA ILE A 110 0.54 1.37 -2.70
C ILE A 110 1.08 0.47 -3.81
N GLY A 111 1.40 -0.78 -3.48
CA GLY A 111 1.81 -1.80 -4.43
C GLY A 111 0.66 -2.69 -4.87
N LEU A 112 0.66 -3.08 -6.15
CA LEU A 112 -0.23 -4.08 -6.70
C LEU A 112 0.59 -5.13 -7.46
N GLY A 113 0.55 -6.37 -6.99
CA GLY A 113 1.22 -7.50 -7.61
C GLY A 113 0.24 -8.51 -8.21
N ARG A 114 0.73 -9.31 -9.15
CA ARG A 114 0.08 -10.54 -9.61
C ARG A 114 0.78 -11.72 -8.98
N LEU A 115 0.05 -12.56 -8.27
CA LEU A 115 0.61 -13.76 -7.65
C LEU A 115 0.63 -14.92 -8.64
N GLN A 116 1.69 -15.71 -8.57
CA GLN A 116 1.79 -16.96 -9.33
C GLN A 116 0.87 -18.03 -8.71
N PRO A 117 0.32 -18.96 -9.52
CA PRO A 117 -0.62 -19.98 -9.05
C PRO A 117 -0.06 -20.95 -7.98
N ASP A 118 1.26 -21.07 -7.92
CA ASP A 118 2.03 -21.91 -7.00
C ASP A 118 2.52 -21.15 -5.74
N SER A 119 2.30 -19.83 -5.68
CA SER A 119 2.64 -19.06 -4.48
C SER A 119 1.87 -19.56 -3.26
N GLU A 120 2.52 -19.58 -2.09
CA GLU A 120 1.92 -20.08 -0.84
C GLU A 120 0.55 -19.43 -0.55
N TYR A 121 0.40 -18.13 -0.83
CA TYR A 121 -0.81 -17.36 -0.59
C TYR A 121 -1.98 -17.87 -1.42
N VAL A 122 -1.73 -18.24 -2.68
CA VAL A 122 -2.74 -18.79 -3.61
C VAL A 122 -3.06 -20.23 -3.25
N VAL A 123 -2.05 -21.04 -2.89
CA VAL A 123 -2.27 -22.43 -2.46
C VAL A 123 -3.15 -22.48 -1.20
N LEU A 124 -2.88 -21.63 -0.22
CA LEU A 124 -3.72 -21.50 0.99
C LEU A 124 -5.14 -21.02 0.65
N MET A 125 -5.28 -20.11 -0.31
CA MET A 125 -6.58 -19.60 -0.73
C MET A 125 -7.46 -20.65 -1.41
N LYS A 126 -6.88 -21.69 -2.04
CA LYS A 126 -7.64 -22.83 -2.58
C LYS A 126 -8.35 -23.64 -1.49
N GLN A 127 -7.95 -23.49 -0.23
CA GLN A 127 -8.58 -24.11 0.93
C GLN A 127 -9.65 -23.20 1.58
N ALA A 128 -9.78 -21.95 1.13
CA ALA A 128 -10.76 -21.00 1.63
C ALA A 128 -12.18 -21.32 1.13
N GLN A 129 -13.19 -20.68 1.73
CA GLN A 129 -14.59 -20.81 1.30
C GLN A 129 -15.20 -19.45 0.89
N PRO A 130 -15.71 -19.30 -0.35
CA PRO A 130 -15.55 -20.23 -1.47
C PRO A 130 -14.08 -20.27 -1.95
N PRO A 131 -13.60 -21.41 -2.45
CA PRO A 131 -12.23 -21.53 -2.92
C PRO A 131 -12.01 -20.69 -4.18
N ALA A 132 -10.76 -20.34 -4.45
CA ALA A 132 -10.37 -19.80 -5.75
C ALA A 132 -10.58 -20.87 -6.84
N GLY A 133 -11.23 -20.49 -7.94
CA GLY A 133 -11.47 -21.32 -9.11
C GLY A 133 -10.24 -21.39 -10.03
N PRO A 134 -10.25 -22.29 -11.03
CA PRO A 134 -9.12 -22.48 -11.95
C PRO A 134 -8.85 -21.27 -12.85
N THR A 135 -9.83 -20.40 -13.04
CA THR A 135 -9.73 -19.17 -13.84
C THR A 135 -9.50 -17.92 -12.98
N ASP A 136 -9.43 -18.07 -11.65
CA ASP A 136 -9.23 -16.92 -10.77
C ASP A 136 -7.80 -16.38 -10.93
N VAL A 137 -7.68 -15.07 -11.11
CA VAL A 137 -6.41 -14.35 -11.16
C VAL A 137 -6.26 -13.63 -9.82
N VAL A 138 -5.31 -14.08 -9.02
CA VAL A 138 -5.06 -13.53 -7.68
C VAL A 138 -4.06 -12.39 -7.75
N THR A 139 -4.50 -11.23 -7.30
CA THR A 139 -3.69 -10.03 -7.15
C THR A 139 -3.41 -9.75 -5.67
N TRP A 140 -2.34 -9.02 -5.39
CA TRP A 140 -1.87 -8.74 -4.04
C TRP A 140 -1.64 -7.26 -3.83
N VAL A 141 -2.26 -6.68 -2.80
CA VAL A 141 -1.98 -5.32 -2.34
C VAL A 141 -0.82 -5.36 -1.36
N GLY A 142 0.24 -4.64 -1.68
CA GLY A 142 1.35 -4.45 -0.75
C GLY A 142 2.66 -4.06 -1.44
N PRO A 143 3.50 -3.26 -0.76
CA PRO A 143 3.25 -2.57 0.50
C PRO A 143 2.27 -1.38 0.34
N PHE A 144 1.61 -0.97 1.42
CA PHE A 144 0.70 0.19 1.44
C PHE A 144 1.02 1.13 2.60
N TYR A 145 1.16 2.42 2.31
CA TYR A 145 1.47 3.48 3.27
C TYR A 145 0.83 4.80 2.84
N VAL A 146 0.23 5.48 3.82
CA VAL A 146 -0.23 6.88 3.71
C VAL A 146 0.48 7.65 4.81
N SER A 147 1.05 8.82 4.45
CA SER A 147 1.70 9.71 5.41
C SER A 147 0.83 9.94 6.64
N TRP A 148 1.42 9.85 7.84
CA TRP A 148 0.67 9.91 9.10
C TRP A 148 -0.18 11.17 9.25
N VAL A 149 0.37 12.32 8.86
CA VAL A 149 -0.34 13.61 8.92
C VAL A 149 -1.47 13.72 7.91
N MET A 150 -1.55 12.79 6.95
CA MET A 150 -2.59 12.70 5.93
C MET A 150 -3.64 11.62 6.22
N GLN A 151 -3.45 10.83 7.28
CA GLN A 151 -4.40 9.80 7.63
C GLN A 151 -5.73 10.39 8.11
N ARG A 152 -6.81 9.62 7.97
CA ARG A 152 -8.20 10.03 8.29
C ARG A 152 -8.81 11.09 7.35
N LEU A 153 -8.11 11.46 6.27
CA LEU A 153 -8.63 12.34 5.21
C LEU A 153 -9.33 11.58 4.07
N GLY A 154 -9.58 10.28 4.23
CA GLY A 154 -10.20 9.43 3.20
C GLY A 154 -9.24 8.90 2.13
N ILE A 155 -7.97 9.31 2.14
CA ILE A 155 -6.94 8.92 1.15
C ILE A 155 -6.77 7.39 1.09
N GLY A 156 -6.79 6.72 2.24
CA GLY A 156 -6.65 5.27 2.27
C GLY A 156 -7.81 4.53 1.59
N ASN A 157 -9.05 5.00 1.77
CA ASN A 157 -10.22 4.42 1.11
C ASN A 157 -10.16 4.65 -0.41
N PHE A 158 -9.71 5.83 -0.84
CA PHE A 158 -9.48 6.11 -2.25
C PHE A 158 -8.44 5.15 -2.83
N ALA A 159 -7.28 5.01 -2.18
CA ALA A 159 -6.19 4.17 -2.64
C ALA A 159 -6.65 2.72 -2.84
N MET A 160 -7.41 2.17 -1.90
CA MET A 160 -7.98 0.83 -2.02
C MET A 160 -9.03 0.72 -3.12
N THR A 161 -9.92 1.70 -3.25
CA THR A 161 -10.92 1.70 -4.34
C THR A 161 -10.24 1.71 -5.72
N GLU A 162 -9.22 2.54 -5.88
CA GLU A 162 -8.52 2.66 -7.16
C GLU A 162 -7.61 1.46 -7.44
N ILE A 163 -6.95 0.89 -6.43
CA ILE A 163 -6.13 -0.31 -6.62
C ILE A 163 -6.98 -1.53 -6.95
N GLU A 164 -8.18 -1.66 -6.37
CA GLU A 164 -9.18 -2.68 -6.72
C GLU A 164 -9.63 -2.52 -8.17
N ARG A 165 -9.92 -1.28 -8.60
CA ARG A 165 -10.29 -0.98 -9.99
C ARG A 165 -9.16 -1.34 -10.96
N LEU A 166 -7.92 -0.97 -10.65
CA LEU A 166 -6.73 -1.30 -11.46
C LEU A 166 -6.48 -2.81 -11.49
N ALA A 167 -6.68 -3.50 -10.36
CA ALA A 167 -6.56 -4.95 -10.30
C ALA A 167 -7.55 -5.65 -11.22
N ALA A 168 -8.81 -5.21 -11.26
CA ALA A 168 -9.84 -5.78 -12.13
C ALA A 168 -9.66 -5.44 -13.63
N SER A 169 -8.96 -4.35 -13.93
CA SER A 169 -8.82 -3.84 -15.30
C SER A 169 -7.69 -4.52 -16.08
N PRO A 170 -7.73 -4.52 -17.42
CA PRO A 170 -6.56 -4.84 -18.23
C PRO A 170 -5.37 -3.91 -17.88
N PRO A 171 -4.13 -4.42 -17.91
CA PRO A 171 -3.75 -5.80 -18.27
C PRO A 171 -3.78 -6.79 -17.10
N VAL A 172 -4.23 -6.36 -15.92
CA VAL A 172 -4.16 -7.15 -14.67
C VAL A 172 -5.25 -8.21 -14.61
N ASN A 173 -6.49 -7.88 -15.00
CA ASN A 173 -7.63 -8.80 -15.08
C ASN A 173 -7.77 -9.72 -13.85
N GLY A 174 -7.48 -9.17 -12.67
CA GLY A 174 -7.62 -9.81 -11.38
C GLY A 174 -9.10 -10.08 -11.07
N THR A 175 -9.39 -11.28 -10.57
CA THR A 175 -10.73 -11.65 -10.08
C THR A 175 -10.78 -11.73 -8.56
N ILE A 176 -9.60 -11.81 -7.92
CA ILE A 176 -9.43 -11.77 -6.49
C ILE A 176 -8.31 -10.79 -6.16
N ILE A 177 -8.54 -9.95 -5.17
CA ILE A 177 -7.52 -9.11 -4.55
C ILE A 177 -7.30 -9.55 -3.12
N ALA A 178 -6.05 -9.73 -2.74
CA ALA A 178 -5.65 -10.20 -1.43
C ALA A 178 -4.58 -9.32 -0.80
N LEU A 179 -4.44 -9.44 0.51
CA LEU A 179 -3.46 -8.72 1.31
C LEU A 179 -3.23 -9.45 2.62
N ASP A 180 -2.20 -9.06 3.35
CA ASP A 180 -2.01 -9.41 4.75
C ASP A 180 -2.23 -8.20 5.66
N ALA A 181 -2.77 -8.47 6.85
CA ALA A 181 -2.91 -7.50 7.92
C ALA A 181 -2.40 -8.10 9.23
N ILE A 182 -1.92 -7.26 10.15
CA ILE A 182 -1.59 -7.71 11.50
C ILE A 182 -2.88 -8.19 12.17
N ALA A 183 -2.83 -9.35 12.82
CA ALA A 183 -3.96 -9.91 13.55
C ALA A 183 -4.47 -8.88 14.59
N PRO A 184 -5.80 -8.70 14.75
CA PRO A 184 -6.36 -7.58 15.51
C PRO A 184 -5.96 -7.59 16.99
N ASP A 185 -5.84 -8.77 17.59
CA ASP A 185 -5.34 -9.01 18.95
C ASP A 185 -3.86 -8.62 19.09
N HIS A 186 -3.05 -8.90 18.08
CA HIS A 186 -1.62 -8.56 18.09
C HIS A 186 -1.35 -7.10 17.72
N ALA A 187 -2.14 -6.51 16.83
CA ALA A 187 -1.98 -5.13 16.34
C ALA A 187 -2.09 -4.07 17.46
N MET A 188 -2.79 -4.41 18.55
CA MET A 188 -2.99 -3.55 19.71
C MET A 188 -2.06 -3.89 20.89
N ALA A 189 -1.17 -4.86 20.73
CA ALA A 189 -0.22 -5.23 21.78
C ALA A 189 0.67 -4.03 22.15
N PRO A 190 0.87 -3.72 23.45
CA PRO A 190 1.61 -2.54 23.88
C PRO A 190 3.01 -2.41 23.27
N ALA A 191 3.71 -3.53 23.09
CA ALA A 191 5.05 -3.55 22.50
C ALA A 191 5.05 -3.15 21.02
N LEU A 192 4.07 -3.62 20.26
CA LEU A 192 3.92 -3.34 18.84
C LEU A 192 3.45 -1.90 18.62
N VAL A 193 2.44 -1.45 19.38
CA VAL A 193 1.96 -0.06 19.37
C VAL A 193 3.10 0.91 19.69
N ARG A 194 3.91 0.59 20.72
CA ARG A 194 5.06 1.40 21.06
C ARG A 194 6.06 1.46 19.92
N THR A 195 6.46 0.30 19.39
CA THR A 195 7.50 0.18 18.36
C THR A 195 7.13 0.89 17.06
N PHE A 196 5.91 0.69 16.55
CA PHE A 196 5.53 1.20 15.23
C PHE A 196 4.78 2.54 15.24
N TYR A 197 4.30 3.01 16.40
CA TYR A 197 3.51 4.24 16.48
C TYR A 197 4.13 5.24 17.44
N THR A 198 4.09 4.98 18.75
CA THR A 198 4.37 6.03 19.73
C THR A 198 5.87 6.37 19.82
N HIS A 199 6.76 5.42 19.52
CA HIS A 199 8.20 5.70 19.42
C HIS A 199 8.52 6.75 18.35
N PHE A 200 7.77 6.75 17.24
CA PHE A 200 7.89 7.74 16.17
C PHE A 200 7.06 9.01 16.44
N GLY A 201 6.53 9.17 17.65
CA GLY A 201 5.68 10.30 18.03
C GLY A 201 4.33 10.33 17.30
N ASN A 202 3.87 9.18 16.80
CA ASN A 202 2.53 9.04 16.20
C ASN A 202 1.52 8.60 17.26
N PRO A 203 0.23 8.98 17.12
CA PRO A 203 -0.80 8.53 18.05
C PRO A 203 -0.98 7.00 17.97
N ALA A 204 -1.33 6.39 19.09
CA ALA A 204 -1.71 4.99 19.13
C ALA A 204 -2.91 4.73 18.20
N PRO A 205 -2.94 3.59 17.48
CA PRO A 205 -4.07 3.24 16.63
C PRO A 205 -5.30 3.00 17.50
N THR A 206 -6.47 3.43 17.02
CA THR A 206 -7.76 3.17 17.69
C THR A 206 -8.49 1.97 17.10
N LYS A 207 -8.06 1.50 15.92
CA LYS A 207 -8.60 0.37 15.17
C LYS A 207 -7.45 -0.34 14.46
N SER A 208 -7.54 -1.66 14.32
CA SER A 208 -6.54 -2.42 13.58
C SER A 208 -6.74 -2.23 12.07
N ASN A 209 -5.68 -2.40 11.28
CA ASN A 209 -5.82 -2.41 9.82
C ASN A 209 -6.72 -3.57 9.36
N HIS A 210 -6.68 -4.71 10.06
CA HIS A 210 -7.60 -5.83 9.85
C HIS A 210 -9.08 -5.38 9.90
N ASP A 211 -9.49 -4.67 10.96
CA ASP A 211 -10.87 -4.19 11.11
C ASP A 211 -11.26 -3.15 10.06
N TRP A 212 -10.29 -2.37 9.58
CA TRP A 212 -10.50 -1.44 8.48
C TRP A 212 -10.71 -2.16 7.15
N TYR A 213 -9.93 -3.21 6.85
CA TYR A 213 -10.14 -4.02 5.65
C TYR A 213 -11.45 -4.81 5.68
N LEU A 214 -11.87 -5.32 6.84
CA LEU A 214 -13.19 -5.96 7.00
C LEU A 214 -14.32 -5.04 6.52
N LYS A 215 -14.26 -3.75 6.87
CA LYS A 215 -15.26 -2.75 6.45
C LYS A 215 -15.26 -2.45 4.96
N GLN A 216 -14.16 -2.74 4.27
CA GLN A 216 -14.04 -2.61 2.82
C GLN A 216 -14.45 -3.88 2.07
N GLY A 217 -14.93 -4.90 2.78
CA GLY A 217 -15.45 -6.14 2.20
C GLY A 217 -14.42 -7.26 2.08
N TYR A 218 -13.20 -7.07 2.60
CA TYR A 218 -12.22 -8.15 2.68
C TYR A 218 -12.66 -9.18 3.73
N LYS A 219 -12.35 -10.44 3.48
CA LYS A 219 -12.64 -11.57 4.36
C LYS A 219 -11.35 -12.31 4.70
N PRO A 220 -11.11 -12.65 5.98
CA PRO A 220 -9.96 -13.46 6.35
C PRO A 220 -10.10 -14.86 5.75
N TYR A 221 -8.99 -15.44 5.30
CA TYR A 221 -8.95 -16.81 4.80
C TYR A 221 -7.85 -17.66 5.42
N HIS A 222 -6.85 -17.04 6.06
CA HIS A 222 -5.78 -17.76 6.75
C HIS A 222 -5.15 -16.87 7.83
N ARG A 223 -4.62 -17.48 8.90
CA ARG A 223 -3.80 -16.80 9.91
C ARG A 223 -2.45 -17.51 9.97
N LYS A 224 -1.35 -16.76 9.95
CA LYS A 224 0.01 -17.29 10.08
C LYS A 224 0.86 -16.35 10.90
N THR A 225 1.95 -16.88 11.45
CA THR A 225 3.02 -16.05 12.01
C THR A 225 4.00 -15.76 10.87
N ALA A 226 4.26 -14.48 10.62
CA ALA A 226 5.08 -14.00 9.51
C ALA A 226 5.85 -12.75 9.94
N TYR A 227 6.93 -12.46 9.21
CA TYR A 227 7.74 -11.24 9.33
C TYR A 227 8.35 -10.96 10.72
N PRO A 228 9.69 -11.00 10.83
CA PRO A 228 10.34 -10.62 12.08
C PRO A 228 10.18 -9.11 12.34
N TRP A 229 10.07 -8.73 13.60
CA TRP A 229 10.15 -7.35 14.06
C TRP A 229 10.92 -7.27 15.38
N THR A 230 11.60 -6.15 15.60
CA THR A 230 12.40 -5.94 16.80
C THR A 230 11.67 -5.01 17.76
N ASP A 231 11.47 -5.44 19.00
CA ASP A 231 10.95 -4.54 20.04
C ASP A 231 12.00 -3.47 20.33
N ILE A 232 11.61 -2.21 20.13
CA ILE A 232 12.53 -1.07 20.26
C ILE A 232 13.06 -0.87 21.69
N MET A 233 12.38 -1.41 22.71
CA MET A 233 12.82 -1.29 24.11
C MET A 233 13.72 -2.43 24.56
N THR A 234 13.42 -3.66 24.15
CA THR A 234 14.14 -4.86 24.63
C THR A 234 15.20 -5.36 23.65
N GLY A 235 15.10 -4.97 22.37
CA GLY A 235 15.94 -5.51 21.30
C GLY A 235 15.57 -6.94 20.87
N GLU A 236 14.51 -7.52 21.45
CA GLU A 236 14.08 -8.88 21.13
C GLU A 236 13.45 -8.95 19.75
N VAL A 237 13.83 -9.97 18.98
CA VAL A 237 13.22 -10.27 17.68
C VAL A 237 12.01 -11.15 17.89
N ASN A 238 10.84 -10.60 17.58
CA ASN A 238 9.54 -11.23 17.64
C ASN A 238 9.02 -11.48 16.22
N MET A 239 7.93 -12.23 16.08
CA MET A 239 7.26 -12.44 14.80
C MET A 239 5.86 -11.83 14.82
N LEU A 240 5.39 -11.29 13.70
CA LEU A 240 4.01 -10.83 13.61
C LEU A 240 3.04 -11.99 13.40
N ASP A 241 2.03 -12.08 14.24
CA ASP A 241 0.78 -12.73 13.85
C ASP A 241 0.07 -11.92 12.77
N THR A 242 -0.14 -12.54 11.61
CA THR A 242 -0.78 -11.95 10.45
C THR A 242 -2.01 -12.75 10.02
N VAL A 243 -2.96 -12.04 9.43
CA VAL A 243 -4.18 -12.57 8.83
C VAL A 243 -4.14 -12.25 7.34
N LEU A 244 -4.21 -13.28 6.51
CA LEU A 244 -4.37 -13.14 5.08
C LEU A 244 -5.86 -12.90 4.79
N MET A 245 -6.15 -11.86 4.02
CA MET A 245 -7.49 -11.42 3.69
C MET A 245 -7.67 -11.33 2.18
N GLN A 246 -8.88 -11.59 1.71
CA GLN A 246 -9.22 -11.56 0.28
C GLN A 246 -10.57 -10.89 0.02
N LYS A 247 -10.74 -10.39 -1.20
CA LYS A 247 -12.00 -9.86 -1.73
C LYS A 247 -12.12 -10.28 -3.19
N ARG A 248 -13.30 -10.72 -3.59
CA ARG A 248 -13.62 -10.95 -5.02
C ARG A 248 -13.93 -9.60 -5.67
N LEU A 249 -13.34 -9.36 -6.83
CA LEU A 249 -13.48 -8.13 -7.62
C LEU A 249 -14.65 -8.21 -8.60
#